data_AF-A0A931IZ24-F1
#
_entry.id   AF-A0A931IZ24-F1
#
_cell.length_a   1.000
_cell.length_b   1.000
_cell.length_c   1.000
_cell.angle_alpha   90.00
_cell.angle_beta   90.00
_cell.angle_gamma   90.00
#
_symmetry.space_group_name_H-M   'P 1'
#
loop_
_entity.id
_entity.type
_entity.pdbx_description
1 polymer ?
#
loop_
_entity_poly.entity_id
_entity_poly.type
_entity_poly.pdbx_seq_one_letter_code
_entity_poly.pdbx_strand_id
1 'polypeptide(L)'
;MTWKKRRIATFTFLAFALLLGLWLAARHQVQLEQADGAPNTAAAQASRPSASLALNPTALPTAPSTRPTPPSAPLTERERRWQERDRAWCDQGTQVTAGASRKGPSSESAERISEALEKEQRVAWADLTREWEQTLRAQADPASQATAETLWMVRNRGADTAAVVDRLTDLAQRTRLPYVVGLAAQSACWSSHTDPKCQAALKIWLEVEPHNLQALQYSPPERNAEPAAVHLYMDRLMTARESRNPQVEFIQRLWNLEGDLPPGLRRTTRSVGLIGLWAATQAGRWSALTGLCKSLSARGGDPHRCGEVADHLWPLLRRNAFDETLLLALARTAPSRSTDWAARAEETEARTQWATHEFIEQSQPWIEQDLACHSASPMQDYARDLFMQGEIAALNARMPRDPAARAALAKRFRDKRGRGLLENPASGGGAGR
;
A
#
# COMPACT_ATOMS: atom_id res chain seq x y z
N MET A 1 -38.18 4.88 11.24
CA MET A 1 -36.71 4.91 11.44
C MET A 1 -36.01 5.01 10.08
N THR A 2 -34.91 5.76 10.03
CA THR A 2 -34.23 6.36 8.86
C THR A 2 -33.94 5.49 7.62
N TRP A 3 -34.49 5.89 6.45
CA TRP A 3 -33.93 5.59 5.12
C TRP A 3 -32.59 6.32 4.85
N LYS A 4 -32.32 7.42 5.57
CA LYS A 4 -31.06 8.19 5.50
C LYS A 4 -29.79 7.37 5.83
N LYS A 5 -29.89 6.23 6.52
CA LYS A 5 -28.73 5.41 6.91
C LYS A 5 -28.15 4.51 5.80
N ARG A 6 -28.80 4.38 4.64
CA ARG A 6 -28.27 3.62 3.48
C ARG A 6 -27.55 4.49 2.44
N ARG A 7 -27.61 5.83 2.54
CA ARG A 7 -27.04 6.75 1.54
C ARG A 7 -25.57 7.14 1.78
N ILE A 8 -24.99 6.76 2.92
CA ILE A 8 -23.57 6.99 3.27
C ILE A 8 -22.68 5.84 2.73
N ALA A 9 -23.19 5.06 1.77
CA ALA A 9 -22.56 3.82 1.27
C ALA A 9 -22.03 3.91 -0.17
N THR A 10 -22.35 4.95 -0.95
CA THR A 10 -21.90 5.09 -2.35
C THR A 10 -20.67 5.99 -2.52
N PHE A 11 -20.57 7.09 -1.75
CA PHE A 11 -19.37 7.94 -1.60
C PHE A 11 -18.16 7.21 -0.96
N THR A 12 -18.18 5.88 -0.99
CA THR A 12 -17.67 5.00 0.06
C THR A 12 -16.99 3.78 -0.57
N PHE A 13 -16.47 3.90 -1.80
CA PHE A 13 -15.67 2.84 -2.43
C PHE A 13 -14.35 3.34 -3.04
N LEU A 14 -14.28 4.60 -3.45
CA LEU A 14 -13.05 5.25 -3.89
C LEU A 14 -12.43 6.01 -2.72
N ALA A 15 -13.21 6.95 -2.16
CA ALA A 15 -12.89 7.54 -0.87
C ALA A 15 -12.88 6.52 0.27
N PHE A 16 -13.58 5.37 0.20
CA PHE A 16 -13.37 4.24 1.13
C PHE A 16 -12.54 3.07 0.58
N ALA A 17 -11.92 3.14 -0.60
CA ALA A 17 -10.68 2.35 -0.80
C ALA A 17 -9.53 3.03 -0.04
N LEU A 18 -9.39 4.35 -0.19
CA LEU A 18 -8.44 5.18 0.55
C LEU A 18 -8.78 5.24 2.05
N LEU A 19 -10.02 5.58 2.42
CA LEU A 19 -10.45 5.60 3.81
C LEU A 19 -10.56 4.20 4.39
N LEU A 20 -10.92 3.10 3.71
CA LEU A 20 -10.83 1.77 4.33
C LEU A 20 -9.37 1.32 4.49
N GLY A 21 -8.45 1.70 3.59
CA GLY A 21 -7.01 1.52 3.81
C GLY A 21 -6.54 2.27 5.08
N LEU A 22 -6.81 3.58 5.15
CA LEU A 22 -6.46 4.43 6.28
C LEU A 22 -7.23 4.07 7.58
N TRP A 23 -8.45 3.56 7.49
CA TRP A 23 -9.33 3.21 8.61
C TRP A 23 -9.11 1.78 9.08
N LEU A 24 -8.72 0.83 8.23
CA LEU A 24 -8.20 -0.47 8.68
C LEU A 24 -6.87 -0.26 9.41
N ALA A 25 -5.98 0.59 8.89
CA ALA A 25 -4.77 1.00 9.59
C ALA A 25 -5.09 1.66 10.95
N ALA A 26 -6.06 2.58 11.01
CA ALA A 26 -6.47 3.23 12.26
C ALA A 26 -7.25 2.31 13.22
N ARG A 27 -8.08 1.38 12.73
CA ARG A 27 -8.94 0.52 13.57
C ARG A 27 -8.19 -0.66 14.16
N HIS A 28 -7.18 -1.19 13.48
CA HIS A 28 -6.21 -2.10 14.10
C HIS A 28 -5.44 -1.40 15.24
N GLN A 29 -5.19 -0.10 15.11
CA GLN A 29 -4.54 0.71 16.14
C GLN A 29 -5.38 0.76 17.44
N VAL A 30 -6.70 0.94 17.34
CA VAL A 30 -7.62 1.05 18.50
C VAL A 30 -7.83 -0.28 19.24
N GLN A 31 -7.89 -1.42 18.54
CA GLN A 31 -8.00 -2.73 19.19
C GLN A 31 -6.75 -3.12 20.02
N LEU A 32 -5.63 -2.41 19.84
CA LEU A 32 -4.41 -2.61 20.60
C LEU A 32 -4.34 -1.76 21.89
N GLU A 33 -5.36 -0.95 22.18
CA GLU A 33 -5.40 0.03 23.29
C GLU A 33 -6.23 -0.43 24.49
N GLN A 34 -7.15 -1.37 24.33
CA GLN A 34 -8.07 -1.80 25.40
C GLN A 34 -7.48 -2.87 26.35
N ALA A 35 -6.20 -3.21 26.19
CA ALA A 35 -5.50 -4.20 27.03
C ALA A 35 -4.57 -3.50 28.03
N ASP A 36 -5.22 -3.03 29.11
CA ASP A 36 -4.68 -2.72 30.44
C ASP A 36 -3.65 -1.59 30.63
N GLY A 37 -3.72 -0.99 31.81
CA GLY A 37 -2.75 -0.01 32.31
C GLY A 37 -2.45 -0.22 33.79
N ALA A 38 -1.17 -0.13 34.14
CA ALA A 38 -0.65 0.27 35.45
C ALA A 38 0.85 0.61 35.28
N PRO A 39 1.36 1.75 35.78
CA PRO A 39 2.73 2.19 35.54
C PRO A 39 3.71 1.82 36.67
N ASN A 40 5.00 1.71 36.33
CA ASN A 40 6.13 1.85 37.26
C ASN A 40 7.28 2.58 36.53
N THR A 41 8.12 3.30 37.27
CA THR A 41 8.93 4.43 36.75
C THR A 41 10.44 4.31 36.96
N ALA A 42 11.17 5.21 36.27
CA ALA A 42 12.58 5.62 36.44
C ALA A 42 13.69 4.71 35.82
N ALA A 43 14.85 5.23 35.38
CA ALA A 43 15.25 6.57 34.88
C ALA A 43 16.70 6.54 34.32
N ALA A 44 17.01 7.37 33.29
CA ALA A 44 18.37 7.83 32.86
C ALA A 44 19.42 6.73 32.50
N GLN A 45 20.50 6.90 31.73
CA GLN A 45 21.16 7.96 30.92
C GLN A 45 22.13 7.22 29.93
N ALA A 46 22.77 7.75 28.89
CA ALA A 46 22.91 9.10 28.32
C ALA A 46 23.09 9.02 26.77
N SER A 47 23.78 9.97 26.12
CA SER A 47 23.80 10.18 24.65
C SER A 47 25.15 9.89 23.97
N ARG A 48 25.15 9.61 22.65
CA ARG A 48 26.17 10.06 21.67
C ARG A 48 25.66 9.97 20.22
N PRO A 49 25.83 11.01 19.37
CA PRO A 49 25.42 10.97 17.97
C PRO A 49 26.50 10.39 17.05
N SER A 50 26.10 9.86 15.90
CA SER A 50 26.99 9.57 14.75
C SER A 50 26.34 10.07 13.47
N ALA A 51 27.16 10.63 12.57
CA ALA A 51 26.71 11.50 11.49
C ALA A 51 26.90 10.90 10.09
N SER A 52 26.07 11.35 9.15
CA SER A 52 26.22 11.22 7.68
C SER A 52 26.12 9.79 7.12
N LEU A 53 25.72 9.54 5.86
CA LEU A 53 25.74 10.36 4.65
C LEU A 53 24.41 10.28 3.87
N ALA A 54 24.00 11.39 3.24
CA ALA A 54 22.92 11.41 2.26
C ALA A 54 23.49 11.48 0.84
N LEU A 55 23.07 10.56 -0.04
CA LEU A 55 23.38 10.60 -1.48
C LEU A 55 22.21 11.26 -2.21
N ASN A 56 22.42 12.47 -2.74
CA ASN A 56 21.50 13.11 -3.67
C ASN A 56 21.75 12.60 -5.10
N PRO A 57 20.73 12.12 -5.83
CA PRO A 57 20.83 11.92 -7.27
C PRO A 57 20.58 13.25 -8.01
N THR A 58 21.55 13.67 -8.82
CA THR A 58 21.44 14.84 -9.69
C THR A 58 20.46 14.57 -10.84
N ALA A 59 19.43 15.41 -10.98
CA ALA A 59 18.53 15.34 -12.12
C ALA A 59 19.18 15.98 -13.37
N LEU A 60 19.26 15.21 -14.47
CA LEU A 60 19.62 15.73 -15.79
C LEU A 60 18.36 16.28 -16.50
N PRO A 61 18.41 17.47 -17.12
CA PRO A 61 17.28 18.01 -17.87
C PRO A 61 17.19 17.36 -19.26
N THR A 62 16.06 16.70 -19.55
CA THR A 62 15.76 16.14 -20.88
C THR A 62 15.22 17.23 -21.81
N ALA A 63 15.97 17.57 -22.86
CA ALA A 63 15.47 18.46 -23.92
C ALA A 63 14.44 17.73 -24.82
N PRO A 64 13.40 18.41 -25.33
CA PRO A 64 12.38 17.78 -26.18
C PRO A 64 12.94 17.42 -27.56
N SER A 65 12.90 16.12 -27.89
CA SER A 65 13.32 15.62 -29.21
C SER A 65 12.17 15.71 -30.22
N THR A 66 12.23 16.68 -31.11
CA THR A 66 11.31 16.84 -32.25
C THR A 66 11.63 15.87 -33.40
N ARG A 67 11.36 14.57 -33.21
CA ARG A 67 11.29 13.62 -34.32
C ARG A 67 9.90 13.66 -34.96
N PRO A 68 9.79 13.70 -36.31
CA PRO A 68 8.50 13.60 -36.98
C PRO A 68 7.89 12.21 -36.73
N THR A 69 6.66 12.19 -36.22
CA THR A 69 5.90 10.96 -35.97
C THR A 69 5.57 10.28 -37.32
N PRO A 70 5.87 8.98 -37.51
CA PRO A 70 5.40 8.26 -38.69
C PRO A 70 3.86 8.24 -38.73
N PRO A 71 3.24 8.10 -39.92
CA PRO A 71 1.78 8.04 -40.03
C PRO A 71 1.24 6.89 -39.17
N SER A 72 0.33 7.24 -38.25
CA SER A 72 -0.22 6.30 -37.28
C SER A 72 -0.88 5.11 -37.99
N ALA A 73 -0.55 3.90 -37.54
CA ALA A 73 -1.27 2.70 -37.97
C ALA A 73 -2.78 2.88 -37.69
N PRO A 74 -3.67 2.31 -38.53
CA PRO A 74 -5.10 2.39 -38.29
C PRO A 74 -5.44 1.78 -36.93
N LEU A 75 -6.21 2.51 -36.12
CA LEU A 75 -6.63 2.06 -34.80
C LEU A 75 -7.39 0.74 -34.90
N THR A 76 -7.07 -0.19 -34.01
CA THR A 76 -7.85 -1.41 -33.83
C THR A 76 -9.25 -1.06 -33.32
N GLU A 77 -10.22 -1.96 -33.55
CA GLU A 77 -11.58 -1.82 -33.00
C GLU A 77 -11.59 -1.62 -31.48
N ARG A 78 -10.62 -2.24 -30.79
CA ARG A 78 -10.41 -2.08 -29.34
C ARG A 78 -10.03 -0.64 -28.99
N GLU A 79 -9.05 -0.06 -29.67
CA GLU A 79 -8.60 1.31 -29.44
C GLU A 79 -9.66 2.34 -29.81
N ARG A 80 -10.41 2.10 -30.90
CA ARG A 80 -11.54 2.95 -31.31
C ARG A 80 -12.62 3.03 -30.22
N ARG A 81 -13.04 1.89 -29.65
CA ARG A 81 -14.03 1.86 -28.55
C ARG A 81 -13.54 2.56 -27.29
N TRP A 82 -12.26 2.43 -26.94
CA TRP A 82 -11.68 3.21 -25.84
C TRP A 82 -11.68 4.70 -26.15
N GLN A 83 -11.23 5.12 -27.34
CA GLN A 83 -11.22 6.54 -27.74
C GLN A 83 -12.62 7.16 -27.80
N GLU A 84 -13.67 6.39 -28.10
CA GLU A 84 -15.07 6.83 -28.01
C GLU A 84 -15.52 7.03 -26.55
N ARG A 85 -15.23 6.08 -25.66
CA ARG A 85 -15.55 6.18 -24.22
C ARG A 85 -14.75 7.30 -23.54
N ASP A 86 -13.48 7.44 -23.87
CA ASP A 86 -12.59 8.49 -23.36
C ASP A 86 -13.12 9.87 -23.74
N ARG A 87 -13.53 10.09 -25.00
CA ARG A 87 -14.19 11.34 -25.43
C ARG A 87 -15.50 11.60 -24.68
N ALA A 88 -16.39 10.61 -24.62
CA ALA A 88 -17.67 10.74 -23.92
C ALA A 88 -17.50 11.07 -22.42
N TRP A 89 -16.47 10.50 -21.78
CA TRP A 89 -16.07 10.81 -20.41
C TRP A 89 -15.59 12.26 -20.27
N CYS A 90 -14.71 12.73 -21.16
CA CYS A 90 -14.20 14.10 -21.14
C CYS A 90 -15.30 15.14 -21.38
N ASP A 91 -16.22 14.87 -22.32
CA ASP A 91 -17.37 15.75 -22.59
C ASP A 91 -18.27 15.88 -21.36
N GLN A 92 -18.52 14.78 -20.64
CA GLN A 92 -19.27 14.78 -19.39
C GLN A 92 -18.51 15.53 -18.28
N GLY A 93 -17.25 15.17 -18.01
CA GLY A 93 -16.45 15.77 -16.95
C GLY A 93 -16.21 17.28 -17.12
N THR A 94 -16.12 17.76 -18.37
CA THR A 94 -16.03 19.20 -18.67
C THR A 94 -17.34 19.94 -18.33
N GLN A 95 -18.50 19.32 -18.57
CA GLN A 95 -19.80 19.90 -18.17
C GLN A 95 -19.96 19.93 -16.65
N VAL A 96 -19.45 18.91 -15.96
CA VAL A 96 -19.45 18.81 -14.48
C VAL A 96 -18.67 19.96 -13.85
N THR A 97 -17.40 20.15 -14.24
CA THR A 97 -16.54 21.17 -13.65
C THR A 97 -17.00 22.58 -14.01
N ALA A 98 -17.39 22.83 -15.26
CA ALA A 98 -17.97 24.11 -15.68
C ALA A 98 -19.31 24.43 -14.98
N GLY A 99 -20.11 23.41 -14.64
CA GLY A 99 -21.34 23.56 -13.87
C GLY A 99 -21.08 23.94 -12.42
N ALA A 100 -20.12 23.27 -11.76
CA ALA A 100 -19.71 23.54 -10.39
C ALA A 100 -19.13 24.95 -10.19
N SER A 101 -18.43 25.50 -11.18
CA SER A 101 -17.92 26.88 -11.14
C SER A 101 -19.02 27.96 -11.30
N ARG A 102 -20.17 27.63 -11.90
CA ARG A 102 -21.24 28.60 -12.21
C ARG A 102 -22.39 28.63 -11.21
N LYS A 103 -22.60 27.54 -10.48
CA LYS A 103 -23.57 27.44 -9.38
C LYS A 103 -22.82 26.95 -8.15
N GLY A 104 -22.80 27.77 -7.10
CA GLY A 104 -22.23 27.37 -5.80
C GLY A 104 -22.77 26.01 -5.34
N PRO A 105 -21.99 25.26 -4.54
CA PRO A 105 -22.05 23.80 -4.51
C PRO A 105 -23.40 23.25 -4.02
N SER A 106 -24.30 22.96 -4.96
CA SER A 106 -25.41 22.04 -4.69
C SER A 106 -24.84 20.63 -4.64
N SER A 107 -24.63 20.12 -3.42
CA SER A 107 -24.06 18.78 -3.18
C SER A 107 -24.78 17.68 -3.98
N GLU A 108 -26.10 17.81 -4.12
CA GLU A 108 -26.95 16.85 -4.83
C GLU A 108 -26.63 16.71 -6.33
N SER A 109 -26.09 17.76 -6.98
CA SER A 109 -25.63 17.65 -8.38
C SER A 109 -24.33 16.85 -8.46
N ALA A 110 -23.34 17.22 -7.63
CA ALA A 110 -22.05 16.54 -7.56
C ALA A 110 -22.17 15.06 -7.13
N GLU A 111 -23.11 14.75 -6.23
CA GLU A 111 -23.39 13.40 -5.74
C GLU A 111 -23.93 12.48 -6.85
N ARG A 112 -24.95 12.93 -7.62
CA ARG A 112 -25.47 12.17 -8.78
C ARG A 112 -24.42 11.96 -9.88
N ILE A 113 -23.55 12.95 -10.06
CA ILE A 113 -22.44 12.89 -11.01
C ILE A 113 -21.40 11.86 -10.54
N SER A 114 -21.02 11.84 -9.25
CA SER A 114 -20.16 10.80 -8.66
C SER A 114 -20.72 9.40 -8.90
N GLU A 115 -22.01 9.18 -8.59
CA GLU A 115 -22.65 7.87 -8.78
C GLU A 115 -22.66 7.40 -10.25
N ALA A 116 -22.84 8.32 -11.21
CA ALA A 116 -22.78 8.01 -12.63
C ALA A 116 -21.35 7.65 -13.10
N LEU A 117 -20.36 8.46 -12.70
CA LEU A 117 -18.96 8.25 -13.02
C LEU A 117 -18.41 6.96 -12.38
N GLU A 118 -18.82 6.64 -11.14
CA GLU A 118 -18.49 5.38 -10.44
C GLU A 118 -19.06 4.14 -11.14
N LYS A 119 -20.26 4.24 -11.74
CA LYS A 119 -20.83 3.14 -12.52
C LYS A 119 -19.97 2.88 -13.77
N GLU A 120 -19.63 3.93 -14.50
CA GLU A 120 -18.83 3.82 -15.71
C GLU A 120 -17.40 3.34 -15.42
N GLN A 121 -16.75 3.85 -14.36
CA GLN A 121 -15.44 3.37 -13.90
C GLN A 121 -15.43 1.88 -13.52
N ARG A 122 -16.51 1.36 -12.91
CA ARG A 122 -16.62 -0.08 -12.59
C ARG A 122 -16.72 -0.96 -13.84
N VAL A 123 -17.48 -0.53 -14.84
CA VAL A 123 -17.58 -1.23 -16.14
C VAL A 123 -16.22 -1.17 -16.85
N ALA A 124 -15.62 0.02 -16.93
CA ALA A 124 -14.29 0.23 -17.50
C ALA A 124 -13.22 -0.63 -16.81
N TRP A 125 -13.25 -0.77 -15.49
CA TRP A 125 -12.30 -1.63 -14.76
C TRP A 125 -12.50 -3.12 -15.09
N ALA A 126 -13.74 -3.58 -15.18
CA ALA A 126 -14.04 -4.96 -15.58
C ALA A 126 -13.61 -5.26 -17.03
N ASP A 127 -13.71 -4.29 -17.94
CA ASP A 127 -13.23 -4.42 -19.31
C ASP A 127 -11.70 -4.37 -19.38
N LEU A 128 -11.07 -3.36 -18.77
CA LEU A 128 -9.62 -3.16 -18.76
C LEU A 128 -8.89 -4.38 -18.17
N THR A 129 -9.37 -4.92 -17.04
CA THR A 129 -8.78 -6.13 -16.44
C THR A 129 -9.02 -7.39 -17.26
N ARG A 130 -10.11 -7.48 -18.03
CA ARG A 130 -10.33 -8.57 -18.99
C ARG A 130 -9.37 -8.49 -20.18
N GLU A 131 -9.15 -7.29 -20.70
CA GLU A 131 -8.20 -7.05 -21.79
C GLU A 131 -6.75 -7.28 -21.37
N TRP A 132 -6.37 -6.89 -20.14
CA TRP A 132 -5.06 -7.22 -19.56
C TRP A 132 -4.87 -8.72 -19.40
N GLU A 133 -5.87 -9.44 -18.87
CA GLU A 133 -5.80 -10.90 -18.77
C GLU A 133 -5.60 -11.54 -20.16
N GLN A 134 -6.32 -11.10 -21.19
CA GLN A 134 -6.15 -11.59 -22.56
C GLN A 134 -4.75 -11.28 -23.10
N THR A 135 -4.24 -10.06 -22.89
CA THR A 135 -2.89 -9.63 -23.32
C THR A 135 -1.79 -10.43 -22.62
N LEU A 136 -1.97 -10.76 -21.34
CA LEU A 136 -1.03 -11.57 -20.56
C LEU A 136 -1.10 -13.06 -20.93
N ARG A 137 -2.30 -13.62 -21.18
CA ARG A 137 -2.46 -15.02 -21.63
C ARG A 137 -1.97 -15.26 -23.06
N ALA A 138 -1.88 -14.22 -23.89
CA ALA A 138 -1.25 -14.29 -25.21
C ALA A 138 0.28 -14.35 -25.14
N GLN A 139 0.89 -14.02 -24.00
CA GLN A 139 2.34 -14.10 -23.78
C GLN A 139 2.72 -15.50 -23.26
N ALA A 140 3.71 -16.10 -23.89
CA ALA A 140 4.14 -17.48 -23.58
C ALA A 140 5.02 -17.59 -22.32
N ASP A 141 5.41 -16.47 -21.70
CA ASP A 141 6.31 -16.49 -20.55
C ASP A 141 5.59 -16.82 -19.23
N PRO A 142 6.25 -17.51 -18.28
CA PRO A 142 5.61 -17.88 -17.01
C PRO A 142 5.21 -16.71 -16.12
N ALA A 143 5.88 -15.56 -16.22
CA ALA A 143 5.56 -14.44 -15.35
C ALA A 143 4.23 -13.81 -15.78
N SER A 144 4.01 -13.61 -17.09
CA SER A 144 2.73 -13.15 -17.63
C SER A 144 1.59 -14.14 -17.36
N GLN A 145 1.84 -15.45 -17.46
CA GLN A 145 0.87 -16.47 -17.07
C GLN A 145 0.49 -16.35 -15.58
N ALA A 146 1.47 -16.20 -14.68
CA ALA A 146 1.21 -16.00 -13.26
C ALA A 146 0.45 -14.69 -12.98
N THR A 147 0.84 -13.58 -13.61
CA THR A 147 0.11 -12.30 -13.55
C THR A 147 -1.34 -12.46 -14.01
N ALA A 148 -1.61 -13.20 -15.09
CA ALA A 148 -2.96 -13.43 -15.59
C ALA A 148 -3.84 -14.22 -14.61
N GLU A 149 -3.31 -15.29 -14.01
CA GLU A 149 -4.04 -16.10 -13.02
C GLU A 149 -4.30 -15.32 -11.73
N THR A 150 -3.32 -14.55 -11.22
CA THR A 150 -3.53 -13.65 -10.07
C THR A 150 -4.54 -12.55 -10.38
N LEU A 151 -4.50 -11.95 -11.58
CA LEU A 151 -5.49 -10.95 -12.02
C LEU A 151 -6.91 -11.55 -12.11
N TRP A 152 -7.04 -12.79 -12.58
CA TRP A 152 -8.30 -13.52 -12.57
C TRP A 152 -8.84 -13.69 -11.13
N MET A 153 -8.00 -14.07 -10.16
CA MET A 153 -8.41 -14.18 -8.75
C MET A 153 -8.86 -12.82 -8.18
N VAL A 154 -8.15 -11.75 -8.51
CA VAL A 154 -8.49 -10.38 -8.09
C VAL A 154 -9.85 -9.94 -8.65
N ARG A 155 -10.15 -10.27 -9.91
CA ARG A 155 -11.44 -9.94 -10.55
C ARG A 155 -12.60 -10.79 -10.03
N ASN A 156 -12.36 -12.08 -9.76
CA ASN A 156 -13.38 -13.06 -9.37
C ASN A 156 -13.37 -13.35 -7.85
N ARG A 157 -13.21 -12.33 -7.00
CA ARG A 157 -13.27 -12.48 -5.54
C ARG A 157 -14.60 -13.13 -5.11
N GLY A 158 -14.51 -14.24 -4.38
CA GLY A 158 -15.68 -15.02 -3.94
C GLY A 158 -16.06 -16.20 -4.84
N ALA A 159 -15.41 -16.37 -5.99
CA ALA A 159 -15.46 -17.62 -6.76
C ALA A 159 -14.57 -18.71 -6.11
N ASP A 160 -14.79 -19.97 -6.49
CA ASP A 160 -13.81 -21.03 -6.22
C ASP A 160 -12.51 -20.72 -6.99
N THR A 161 -11.41 -20.67 -6.24
CA THR A 161 -10.07 -20.36 -6.75
C THR A 161 -9.14 -21.58 -6.74
N ALA A 162 -9.59 -22.75 -6.28
CA ALA A 162 -8.75 -23.94 -6.12
C ALA A 162 -8.00 -24.31 -7.40
N ALA A 163 -8.71 -24.39 -8.54
CA ALA A 163 -8.10 -24.70 -9.83
C ALA A 163 -7.08 -23.65 -10.31
N VAL A 164 -7.19 -22.40 -9.86
CA VAL A 164 -6.24 -21.32 -10.19
C VAL A 164 -4.99 -21.44 -9.31
N VAL A 165 -5.17 -21.68 -8.01
CA VAL A 165 -4.09 -21.97 -7.07
C VAL A 165 -3.29 -23.19 -7.50
N ASP A 166 -3.96 -24.24 -8.00
CA ASP A 166 -3.31 -25.45 -8.49
C ASP A 166 -2.48 -25.17 -9.75
N ARG A 167 -3.01 -24.43 -10.75
CA ARG A 167 -2.23 -23.99 -11.93
C ARG A 167 -1.03 -23.11 -11.56
N LEU A 168 -1.21 -22.17 -10.63
CA LEU A 168 -0.12 -21.31 -10.15
C LEU A 168 0.96 -22.13 -9.42
N THR A 169 0.57 -23.10 -8.59
CA THR A 169 1.49 -23.96 -7.84
C THR A 169 2.28 -24.88 -8.77
N ASP A 170 1.61 -25.49 -9.75
CA ASP A 170 2.21 -26.31 -10.81
C ASP A 170 3.20 -25.49 -11.68
N LEU A 171 2.83 -24.27 -12.07
CA LEU A 171 3.72 -23.34 -12.78
C LEU A 171 4.94 -22.95 -11.92
N ALA A 172 4.74 -22.68 -10.62
CA ALA A 172 5.82 -22.39 -9.68
C ALA A 172 6.77 -23.58 -9.49
N GLN A 173 6.26 -24.80 -9.38
CA GLN A 173 7.05 -26.03 -9.27
C GLN A 173 7.93 -26.27 -10.50
N ARG A 174 7.37 -26.13 -11.72
CA ARG A 174 8.11 -26.32 -12.97
C ARG A 174 9.16 -25.26 -13.22
N THR A 175 8.84 -23.99 -12.93
CA THR A 175 9.67 -22.86 -13.38
C THR A 175 10.65 -22.38 -12.31
N ARG A 176 10.35 -22.58 -11.02
CA ARG A 176 11.13 -22.11 -9.87
C ARG A 176 11.46 -20.60 -9.92
N LEU A 177 10.75 -19.81 -10.73
CA LEU A 177 10.99 -18.37 -10.87
C LEU A 177 10.50 -17.64 -9.60
N PRO A 178 11.34 -16.84 -8.91
CA PRO A 178 10.99 -16.18 -7.65
C PRO A 178 9.62 -15.46 -7.63
N TYR A 179 9.34 -14.67 -8.66
CA TYR A 179 8.06 -13.96 -8.82
C TYR A 179 6.85 -14.91 -8.88
N VAL A 180 6.93 -15.94 -9.71
CA VAL A 180 5.87 -16.94 -9.92
C VAL A 180 5.64 -17.75 -8.65
N VAL A 181 6.72 -18.20 -8.01
CA VAL A 181 6.68 -18.97 -6.76
C VAL A 181 6.07 -18.14 -5.64
N GLY A 182 6.48 -16.87 -5.52
CA GLY A 182 5.92 -15.96 -4.53
C GLY A 182 4.45 -15.63 -4.77
N LEU A 183 4.00 -15.44 -6.02
CA LEU A 183 2.58 -15.30 -6.33
C LEU A 183 1.78 -16.56 -6.00
N ALA A 184 2.28 -17.74 -6.37
CA ALA A 184 1.61 -19.00 -6.06
C ALA A 184 1.42 -19.21 -4.55
N ALA A 185 2.47 -18.96 -3.76
CA ALA A 185 2.41 -19.03 -2.31
C ALA A 185 1.45 -17.99 -1.71
N GLN A 186 1.48 -16.75 -2.17
CA GLN A 186 0.56 -15.71 -1.70
C GLN A 186 -0.90 -16.02 -2.03
N SER A 187 -1.19 -16.58 -3.21
CA SER A 187 -2.52 -17.04 -3.62
C SER A 187 -2.99 -18.25 -2.81
N ALA A 188 -2.13 -19.26 -2.60
CA ALA A 188 -2.44 -20.45 -1.81
C ALA A 188 -2.72 -20.11 -0.33
N CYS A 189 -2.02 -19.12 0.21
CA CYS A 189 -2.16 -18.65 1.59
C CYS A 189 -3.20 -17.54 1.78
N TRP A 190 -4.06 -17.26 0.79
CA TRP A 190 -5.04 -16.17 0.85
C TRP A 190 -6.16 -16.43 1.88
N SER A 191 -6.59 -17.69 2.01
CA SER A 191 -7.69 -18.10 2.91
C SER A 191 -7.20 -18.48 4.31
N SER A 192 -6.11 -19.25 4.40
CA SER A 192 -5.50 -19.67 5.66
C SER A 192 -4.01 -19.92 5.50
N HIS A 193 -3.23 -19.57 6.53
CA HIS A 193 -1.83 -19.97 6.63
C HIS A 193 -1.63 -21.42 7.05
N THR A 194 -2.66 -22.11 7.57
CA THR A 194 -2.58 -23.52 7.99
C THR A 194 -2.98 -24.52 6.91
N ASP A 195 -3.42 -24.06 5.73
CA ASP A 195 -3.79 -24.92 4.60
C ASP A 195 -2.57 -25.72 4.10
N PRO A 196 -2.66 -27.06 3.91
CA PRO A 196 -1.58 -27.85 3.34
C PRO A 196 -1.05 -27.35 1.99
N LYS A 197 -1.92 -26.78 1.13
CA LYS A 197 -1.51 -26.15 -0.15
C LYS A 197 -0.68 -24.89 0.09
N CYS A 198 -1.08 -24.05 1.06
CA CYS A 198 -0.30 -22.90 1.49
C CYS A 198 1.09 -23.34 2.00
N GLN A 199 1.15 -24.32 2.92
CA GLN A 199 2.41 -24.83 3.46
C GLN A 199 3.34 -25.41 2.38
N ALA A 200 2.79 -26.17 1.43
CA ALA A 200 3.55 -26.72 0.30
C ALA A 200 4.13 -25.61 -0.60
N ALA A 201 3.33 -24.60 -0.95
CA ALA A 201 3.79 -23.47 -1.78
C ALA A 201 4.81 -22.58 -1.05
N LEU A 202 4.63 -22.36 0.26
CA LEU A 202 5.59 -21.64 1.11
C LEU A 202 6.93 -22.35 1.22
N LYS A 203 6.93 -23.69 1.35
CA LYS A 203 8.17 -24.47 1.35
C LYS A 203 8.96 -24.25 0.06
N ILE A 204 8.29 -24.30 -1.10
CA ILE A 204 8.93 -24.03 -2.40
C ILE A 204 9.47 -22.60 -2.46
N TRP A 205 8.76 -21.61 -1.90
CA TRP A 205 9.25 -20.23 -1.84
C TRP A 205 10.48 -20.07 -0.96
N LEU A 206 10.51 -20.71 0.21
CA LEU A 206 11.68 -20.72 1.10
C LEU A 206 12.88 -21.48 0.50
N GLU A 207 12.65 -22.50 -0.31
CA GLU A 207 13.72 -23.18 -1.08
C GLU A 207 14.33 -22.26 -2.16
N VAL A 208 13.52 -21.42 -2.82
CA VAL A 208 13.95 -20.56 -3.94
C VAL A 208 14.50 -19.22 -3.47
N GLU A 209 13.94 -18.63 -2.41
CA GLU A 209 14.35 -17.35 -1.83
C GLU A 209 14.56 -17.44 -0.30
N PRO A 210 15.53 -18.22 0.20
CA PRO A 210 15.76 -18.45 1.64
C PRO A 210 16.13 -17.19 2.44
N HIS A 211 16.45 -16.08 1.77
CA HIS A 211 16.78 -14.79 2.38
C HIS A 211 15.79 -13.66 2.03
N ASN A 212 14.69 -13.96 1.32
CA ASN A 212 13.64 -12.97 1.07
C ASN A 212 12.71 -12.91 2.30
N LEU A 213 12.69 -11.74 2.94
CA LEU A 213 11.81 -11.41 4.05
C LEU A 213 10.34 -11.76 3.77
N GLN A 214 9.90 -11.59 2.52
CA GLN A 214 8.52 -11.82 2.13
C GLN A 214 8.12 -13.30 2.14
N ALA A 215 9.08 -14.22 2.02
CA ALA A 215 8.89 -15.65 2.25
C ALA A 215 9.02 -16.00 3.74
N LEU A 216 10.04 -15.45 4.42
CA LEU A 216 10.39 -15.74 5.82
C LEU A 216 9.32 -15.31 6.85
N GLN A 217 8.51 -14.30 6.53
CA GLN A 217 7.40 -13.82 7.39
C GLN A 217 6.19 -14.78 7.45
N TYR A 218 6.04 -15.70 6.49
CA TYR A 218 4.88 -16.56 6.43
C TYR A 218 4.95 -17.69 7.45
N SER A 219 3.79 -18.13 7.95
CA SER A 219 3.71 -19.05 9.09
C SER A 219 4.43 -18.51 10.33
N PRO A 220 3.98 -17.38 10.92
CA PRO A 220 4.35 -17.02 12.29
C PRO A 220 3.80 -18.06 13.27
N PRO A 221 4.42 -18.27 14.44
CA PRO A 221 3.87 -19.11 15.48
C PRO A 221 2.57 -18.51 16.06
N GLU A 222 1.76 -19.34 16.71
CA GLU A 222 0.55 -18.89 17.40
C GLU A 222 0.85 -17.84 18.47
N ARG A 223 -0.10 -16.94 18.75
CA ARG A 223 0.12 -15.79 19.66
C ARG A 223 0.53 -16.22 21.08
N ASN A 224 0.03 -17.36 21.53
CA ASN A 224 0.28 -18.01 22.82
C ASN A 224 1.45 -19.01 22.78
N ALA A 225 2.12 -19.19 21.64
CA ALA A 225 3.23 -20.14 21.52
C ALA A 225 4.35 -19.88 22.54
N GLU A 226 5.11 -20.93 22.82
CA GLU A 226 6.24 -20.88 23.74
C GLU A 226 7.31 -19.86 23.31
N PRO A 227 7.97 -19.15 24.25
CA PRO A 227 9.01 -18.16 23.93
C PRO A 227 10.09 -18.68 22.98
N ALA A 228 10.48 -19.95 23.09
CA ALA A 228 11.44 -20.58 22.19
C ALA A 228 10.98 -20.62 20.72
N ALA A 229 9.69 -20.86 20.45
CA ALA A 229 9.14 -20.84 19.09
C ALA A 229 9.08 -19.42 18.53
N VAL A 230 8.78 -18.43 19.38
CA VAL A 230 8.82 -17.01 19.02
C VAL A 230 10.24 -16.56 18.69
N HIS A 231 11.23 -16.96 19.50
CA HIS A 231 12.64 -16.69 19.26
C HIS A 231 13.16 -17.32 17.95
N LEU A 232 12.82 -18.59 17.67
CA LEU A 232 13.18 -19.24 16.41
C LEU A 232 12.58 -18.53 15.18
N TYR A 233 11.34 -18.03 15.30
CA TYR A 233 10.73 -17.20 14.26
C TYR A 233 11.45 -15.86 14.07
N MET A 234 11.86 -15.20 15.16
CA MET A 234 12.67 -13.98 15.10
C MET A 234 14.02 -14.22 14.44
N ASP A 235 14.75 -15.29 14.82
CA ASP A 235 16.02 -15.66 14.20
C ASP A 235 15.87 -15.91 12.70
N ARG A 236 14.78 -16.56 12.29
CA ARG A 236 14.46 -16.75 10.86
C ARG A 236 14.31 -15.40 10.14
N LEU A 237 13.65 -14.41 10.74
CA LEU A 237 13.55 -13.05 10.17
C LEU A 237 14.89 -12.34 10.10
N MET A 238 15.79 -12.56 11.08
CA MET A 238 17.15 -12.01 11.08
C MET A 238 18.03 -12.57 9.94
N THR A 239 17.66 -13.70 9.33
CA THR A 239 18.36 -14.20 8.13
C THR A 239 17.98 -13.46 6.83
N ALA A 240 16.98 -12.58 6.87
CA ALA A 240 16.54 -11.84 5.69
C ALA A 240 17.62 -10.86 5.21
N ARG A 241 17.84 -10.79 3.90
CA ARG A 241 18.77 -9.86 3.25
C ARG A 241 18.09 -8.87 2.31
N GLU A 242 16.85 -9.17 1.94
CA GLU A 242 16.04 -8.38 1.00
C GLU A 242 14.55 -8.57 1.26
N SER A 243 13.74 -7.67 0.71
CA SER A 243 12.26 -7.74 0.75
C SER A 243 11.72 -7.57 -0.66
N ARG A 244 11.56 -8.68 -1.38
CA ARG A 244 10.95 -8.70 -2.71
C ARG A 244 9.50 -9.15 -2.56
N ASN A 245 8.54 -8.23 -2.70
CA ASN A 245 7.12 -8.55 -2.61
C ASN A 245 6.54 -8.77 -4.02
N PRO A 246 6.13 -10.01 -4.38
CA PRO A 246 5.46 -10.30 -5.65
C PRO A 246 4.28 -9.40 -6.00
N GLN A 247 3.55 -8.86 -5.01
CA GLN A 247 2.45 -7.92 -5.27
C GLN A 247 2.92 -6.60 -5.88
N VAL A 248 4.12 -6.12 -5.53
CA VAL A 248 4.67 -4.89 -6.11
C VAL A 248 5.01 -5.09 -7.58
N GLU A 249 5.68 -6.19 -7.92
CA GLU A 249 5.97 -6.54 -9.31
C GLU A 249 4.70 -6.83 -10.13
N PHE A 250 3.68 -7.46 -9.51
CA PHE A 250 2.37 -7.67 -10.12
C PHE A 250 1.69 -6.34 -10.51
N ILE A 251 1.67 -5.34 -9.62
CA ILE A 251 1.12 -4.01 -9.95
C ILE A 251 1.97 -3.32 -11.03
N GLN A 252 3.31 -3.38 -10.94
CA GLN A 252 4.21 -2.81 -11.96
C GLN A 252 3.98 -3.42 -13.34
N ARG A 253 3.80 -4.75 -13.42
CA ARG A 253 3.49 -5.46 -14.67
C ARG A 253 2.18 -4.97 -15.28
N LEU A 254 1.10 -4.85 -14.48
CA LEU A 254 -0.19 -4.33 -14.95
C LEU A 254 -0.09 -2.85 -15.40
N TRP A 255 0.66 -2.02 -14.69
CA TRP A 255 0.90 -0.63 -15.08
C TRP A 255 1.57 -0.53 -16.47
N ASN A 256 2.58 -1.36 -16.71
CA ASN A 256 3.41 -1.34 -17.91
C ASN A 256 2.70 -1.91 -19.16
N LEU A 257 1.53 -2.57 -19.05
CA LEU A 257 0.77 -3.08 -20.20
C LEU A 257 0.20 -1.99 -21.12
N GLU A 258 0.11 -0.74 -20.64
CA GLU A 258 -0.72 0.31 -21.24
C GLU A 258 0.05 1.58 -21.64
N GLY A 259 1.37 1.63 -21.43
CA GLY A 259 2.21 2.78 -21.79
C GLY A 259 1.75 4.10 -21.15
N ASP A 260 1.93 5.21 -21.86
CA ASP A 260 1.29 6.48 -21.48
C ASP A 260 -0.05 6.65 -22.21
N LEU A 261 -1.13 6.72 -21.44
CA LEU A 261 -2.50 6.83 -21.94
C LEU A 261 -2.91 8.30 -22.13
N PRO A 262 -3.69 8.63 -23.17
CA PRO A 262 -4.27 9.96 -23.34
C PRO A 262 -5.30 10.27 -22.22
N PRO A 263 -5.70 11.54 -22.03
CA PRO A 263 -6.76 11.90 -21.10
C PRO A 263 -8.07 11.18 -21.42
N GLY A 264 -8.73 10.65 -20.39
CA GLY A 264 -9.97 9.88 -20.54
C GLY A 264 -10.22 8.89 -19.42
N LEU A 265 -11.34 8.17 -19.56
CA LEU A 265 -11.80 7.11 -18.68
C LEU A 265 -10.73 6.03 -18.49
N ARG A 266 -10.08 5.54 -19.56
CA ARG A 266 -9.09 4.44 -19.49
C ARG A 266 -7.92 4.80 -18.58
N ARG A 267 -7.39 6.02 -18.71
CA ARG A 267 -6.29 6.55 -17.89
C ARG A 267 -6.68 6.64 -16.42
N THR A 268 -7.82 7.25 -16.13
CA THR A 268 -8.34 7.43 -14.77
C THR A 268 -8.64 6.08 -14.11
N THR A 269 -9.35 5.19 -14.81
CA THR A 269 -9.65 3.82 -14.35
C THR A 269 -8.40 3.00 -14.07
N ARG A 270 -7.36 3.09 -14.92
CA ARG A 270 -6.06 2.42 -14.67
C ARG A 270 -5.44 2.92 -13.37
N SER A 271 -5.26 4.24 -13.24
CA SER A 271 -4.58 4.84 -12.08
C SER A 271 -5.32 4.55 -10.79
N VAL A 272 -6.63 4.83 -10.73
CA VAL A 272 -7.47 4.57 -9.56
C VAL A 272 -7.51 3.09 -9.21
N GLY A 273 -7.75 2.22 -10.19
CA GLY A 273 -7.91 0.78 -9.95
C GLY A 273 -6.62 0.12 -9.46
N LEU A 274 -5.47 0.51 -10.00
CA LEU A 274 -4.16 -0.01 -9.55
C LEU A 274 -3.75 0.57 -8.18
N ILE A 275 -4.07 1.84 -7.87
CA ILE A 275 -3.85 2.38 -6.51
C ILE A 275 -4.71 1.62 -5.48
N GLY A 276 -5.99 1.39 -5.80
CA GLY A 276 -6.90 0.64 -4.94
C GLY A 276 -6.47 -0.81 -4.74
N LEU A 277 -5.97 -1.46 -5.80
CA LEU A 277 -5.43 -2.82 -5.72
C LEU A 277 -4.13 -2.87 -4.92
N TRP A 278 -3.21 -1.94 -5.14
CA TRP A 278 -1.98 -1.80 -4.34
C TRP A 278 -2.30 -1.63 -2.85
N ALA A 279 -3.21 -0.72 -2.49
CA ALA A 279 -3.62 -0.46 -1.11
C ALA A 279 -4.22 -1.73 -0.46
N ALA A 280 -5.07 -2.45 -1.19
CA ALA A 280 -5.65 -3.71 -0.73
C ALA A 280 -4.62 -4.83 -0.50
N THR A 281 -3.44 -4.76 -1.13
CA THR A 281 -2.35 -5.74 -0.94
C THR A 281 -1.41 -5.42 0.24
N GLN A 282 -1.38 -4.18 0.74
CA GLN A 282 -0.55 -3.83 1.91
C GLN A 282 -1.22 -4.27 3.22
N ALA A 283 -2.55 -4.29 3.27
CA ALA A 283 -3.32 -4.66 4.45
C ALA A 283 -3.34 -6.18 4.69
N GLY A 284 -2.34 -6.72 5.40
CA GLY A 284 -2.42 -8.13 5.85
C GLY A 284 -1.17 -8.79 6.44
N ARG A 285 -0.06 -8.08 6.68
CA ARG A 285 1.19 -8.70 7.17
C ARG A 285 1.75 -7.93 8.38
N TRP A 286 2.69 -8.54 9.12
CA TRP A 286 3.34 -8.03 10.35
C TRP A 286 2.51 -7.89 11.63
N SER A 287 1.18 -7.78 11.58
CA SER A 287 0.34 -7.68 12.79
C SER A 287 0.60 -8.82 13.79
N ALA A 288 0.80 -10.05 13.30
CA ALA A 288 1.20 -11.20 14.08
C ALA A 288 2.50 -10.99 14.89
N LEU A 289 3.56 -10.45 14.27
CA LEU A 289 4.84 -10.19 14.94
C LEU A 289 4.68 -9.15 16.05
N THR A 290 3.88 -8.10 15.85
CA THR A 290 3.58 -7.13 16.93
C THR A 290 2.80 -7.77 18.09
N GLY A 291 1.90 -8.72 17.79
CA GLY A 291 1.16 -9.48 18.80
C GLY A 291 2.05 -10.44 19.60
N LEU A 292 3.01 -11.08 18.92
CA LEU A 292 4.02 -11.96 19.52
C LEU A 292 4.96 -11.18 20.45
N CYS A 293 5.53 -10.06 19.99
CA CYS A 293 6.39 -9.20 20.81
C CYS A 293 5.69 -8.69 22.08
N LYS A 294 4.44 -8.24 21.97
CA LYS A 294 3.63 -7.85 23.13
C LYS A 294 3.40 -9.03 24.10
N SER A 295 3.10 -10.22 23.57
CA SER A 295 2.85 -11.41 24.39
C SER A 295 4.12 -11.96 25.05
N LEU A 296 5.29 -11.80 24.42
CA LEU A 296 6.59 -12.16 24.97
C LEU A 296 6.95 -11.23 26.14
N SER A 297 6.84 -9.91 25.93
CA SER A 297 7.09 -8.89 26.96
C SER A 297 6.16 -9.06 28.17
N ALA A 298 4.86 -9.30 27.97
CA ALA A 298 3.90 -9.54 29.05
C ALA A 298 4.17 -10.83 29.86
N ARG A 299 4.90 -11.79 29.28
CA ARG A 299 5.31 -13.06 29.93
C ARG A 299 6.71 -12.99 30.56
N GLY A 300 7.33 -11.81 30.62
CA GLY A 300 8.68 -11.63 31.15
C GLY A 300 9.79 -12.17 30.22
N GLY A 301 9.48 -12.45 28.96
CA GLY A 301 10.48 -12.76 27.94
C GLY A 301 11.22 -11.50 27.47
N ASP A 302 12.34 -11.70 26.77
CA ASP A 302 13.25 -10.62 26.39
C ASP A 302 12.63 -9.61 25.39
N PRO A 303 12.39 -8.34 25.79
CA PRO A 303 11.88 -7.32 24.90
C PRO A 303 12.95 -6.80 23.91
N HIS A 304 14.24 -6.92 24.21
CA HIS A 304 15.31 -6.33 23.40
C HIS A 304 15.34 -6.92 21.99
N ARG A 305 15.13 -8.23 21.87
CA ARG A 305 15.08 -8.98 20.60
C ARG A 305 14.04 -8.42 19.61
N CYS A 306 12.92 -7.89 20.09
CA CYS A 306 11.92 -7.23 19.25
C CYS A 306 12.43 -5.90 18.66
N GLY A 307 13.26 -5.17 19.40
CA GLY A 307 13.96 -3.98 18.91
C GLY A 307 15.07 -4.32 17.90
N GLU A 308 15.82 -5.41 18.11
CA GLU A 308 16.84 -5.90 17.18
C GLU A 308 16.22 -6.33 15.84
N VAL A 309 15.13 -7.10 15.86
CA VAL A 309 14.36 -7.45 14.66
C VAL A 309 13.85 -6.20 13.96
N ALA A 310 13.34 -5.20 14.71
CA ALA A 310 12.90 -3.95 14.10
C ALA A 310 14.06 -3.22 13.38
N ASP A 311 15.26 -3.16 13.98
CA ASP A 311 16.43 -2.50 13.38
C ASP A 311 16.91 -3.20 12.12
N HIS A 312 17.00 -4.54 12.16
CA HIS A 312 17.40 -5.35 11.01
C HIS A 312 16.43 -5.23 9.83
N LEU A 313 15.13 -5.22 10.13
CA LEU A 313 14.09 -5.10 9.11
C LEU A 313 13.85 -3.67 8.62
N TRP A 314 14.29 -2.64 9.37
CA TRP A 314 14.16 -1.24 8.98
C TRP A 314 14.67 -0.95 7.56
N PRO A 315 15.94 -1.18 7.19
CA PRO A 315 16.42 -0.92 5.83
C PRO A 315 15.71 -1.75 4.73
N LEU A 316 15.12 -2.91 5.09
CA LEU A 316 14.45 -3.81 4.14
C LEU A 316 13.01 -3.40 3.81
N LEU A 317 12.36 -2.61 4.67
CA LEU A 317 10.91 -2.37 4.64
C LEU A 317 10.49 -0.90 4.42
N ARG A 318 11.42 0.03 4.15
CA ARG A 318 11.11 1.45 3.86
C ARG A 318 10.50 1.69 2.46
N ARG A 319 9.49 0.93 2.08
CA ARG A 319 8.76 1.07 0.80
C ARG A 319 7.33 1.59 0.97
N ASN A 320 6.71 1.39 2.13
CA ASN A 320 5.38 1.92 2.46
C ASN A 320 5.30 2.38 3.93
N ALA A 321 4.36 3.28 4.24
CA ALA A 321 4.19 3.89 5.55
C ALA A 321 3.56 2.93 6.59
N PHE A 322 2.86 1.90 6.13
CA PHE A 322 2.29 0.86 6.98
C PHE A 322 3.40 0.04 7.64
N ASP A 323 4.39 -0.42 6.87
CA ASP A 323 5.56 -1.16 7.35
C ASP A 323 6.42 -0.29 8.28
N GLU A 324 6.68 1.00 7.97
CA GLU A 324 7.39 1.91 8.89
C GLU A 324 6.64 2.03 10.25
N THR A 325 5.30 2.15 10.23
CA THR A 325 4.46 2.22 11.43
C THR A 325 4.52 0.93 12.26
N LEU A 326 4.55 -0.24 11.60
CA LEU A 326 4.65 -1.54 12.26
C LEU A 326 6.01 -1.76 12.92
N LEU A 327 7.10 -1.35 12.26
CA LEU A 327 8.46 -1.43 12.82
C LEU A 327 8.62 -0.51 14.04
N LEU A 328 8.02 0.68 14.02
CA LEU A 328 7.94 1.55 15.19
C LEU A 328 7.11 0.92 16.33
N ALA A 329 6.03 0.21 16.00
CA ALA A 329 5.24 -0.52 16.99
C ALA A 329 6.02 -1.70 17.63
N LEU A 330 6.96 -2.31 16.90
CA LEU A 330 7.92 -3.30 17.43
C LEU A 330 9.00 -2.64 18.27
N ALA A 331 9.66 -1.60 17.75
CA ALA A 331 10.72 -0.86 18.45
C ALA A 331 10.25 -0.32 19.81
N ARG A 332 9.00 0.17 19.90
CA ARG A 332 8.38 0.60 21.16
C ARG A 332 8.31 -0.49 22.23
N THR A 333 8.32 -1.77 21.86
CA THR A 333 8.38 -2.88 22.85
C THR A 333 9.74 -3.00 23.53
N ALA A 334 10.78 -2.29 23.06
CA ALA A 334 12.10 -2.16 23.70
C ALA A 334 12.37 -0.68 24.10
N PRO A 335 11.75 -0.15 25.19
CA PRO A 335 11.80 1.28 25.51
C PRO A 335 13.20 1.84 25.75
N SER A 336 14.13 0.99 26.21
CA SER A 336 15.56 1.29 26.41
C SER A 336 16.29 1.75 25.15
N ARG A 337 15.71 1.52 23.95
CA ARG A 337 16.27 1.89 22.66
C ARG A 337 15.49 3.01 21.95
N SER A 338 14.49 3.59 22.62
CA SER A 338 13.57 4.59 22.03
C SER A 338 14.27 5.83 21.45
N THR A 339 15.43 6.23 21.99
CA THR A 339 16.27 7.32 21.47
C THR A 339 16.79 7.06 20.06
N ASP A 340 17.19 5.83 19.75
CA ASP A 340 17.73 5.43 18.44
C ASP A 340 16.66 5.54 17.34
N TRP A 341 15.40 5.46 17.76
CA TRP A 341 14.22 5.44 16.90
C TRP A 341 13.50 6.79 16.83
N ALA A 342 13.80 7.76 17.70
CA ALA A 342 13.07 9.02 17.81
C ALA A 342 12.99 9.79 16.49
N ALA A 343 14.11 9.94 15.77
CA ALA A 343 14.14 10.59 14.46
C ALA A 343 13.36 9.82 13.38
N ARG A 344 13.42 8.48 13.40
CA ARG A 344 12.65 7.60 12.50
C ARG A 344 11.14 7.75 12.74
N ALA A 345 10.75 7.88 14.01
CA ALA A 345 9.37 8.11 14.41
C ALA A 345 8.87 9.48 13.94
N GLU A 346 9.62 10.56 14.19
CA GLU A 346 9.25 11.91 13.78
C GLU A 346 9.08 12.03 12.26
N GLU A 347 9.99 11.44 11.47
CA GLU A 347 9.83 11.36 10.01
C GLU A 347 8.54 10.62 9.60
N THR A 348 8.23 9.51 10.27
CA THR A 348 7.07 8.66 9.95
C THR A 348 5.76 9.34 10.36
N GLU A 349 5.75 10.07 11.48
CA GLU A 349 4.65 10.92 11.93
C GLU A 349 4.39 12.05 10.93
N ALA A 350 5.44 12.73 10.48
CA ALA A 350 5.34 13.77 9.45
C ALA A 350 4.81 13.21 8.12
N ARG A 351 5.34 12.06 7.66
CA ARG A 351 4.85 11.33 6.47
C ARG A 351 3.38 10.96 6.60
N THR A 352 2.99 10.40 7.75
CA THR A 352 1.61 9.96 7.99
C THR A 352 0.63 11.13 8.05
N GLN A 353 1.01 12.24 8.70
CA GLN A 353 0.17 13.45 8.73
C GLN A 353 -0.03 14.04 7.34
N TRP A 354 1.04 14.12 6.54
CA TRP A 354 1.00 14.57 5.15
C TRP A 354 0.09 13.67 4.31
N ALA A 355 0.32 12.35 4.31
CA ALA A 355 -0.47 11.38 3.54
C ALA A 355 -1.96 11.34 3.94
N THR A 356 -2.29 11.59 5.22
CA THR A 356 -3.67 11.49 5.73
C THR A 356 -4.49 12.77 5.56
N HIS A 357 -3.87 13.94 5.35
CA HIS A 357 -4.59 15.24 5.29
C HIS A 357 -4.19 16.02 4.06
N GLU A 358 -2.95 16.50 4.03
CA GLU A 358 -2.43 17.43 3.03
C GLU A 358 -2.49 16.79 1.63
N PHE A 359 -2.17 15.48 1.53
CA PHE A 359 -2.33 14.71 0.30
C PHE A 359 -3.80 14.50 -0.08
N ILE A 360 -4.71 14.26 0.87
CA ILE A 360 -6.14 14.07 0.56
C ILE A 360 -6.73 15.38 0.04
N GLU A 361 -6.44 16.49 0.71
CA GLU A 361 -6.84 17.85 0.32
C GLU A 361 -6.25 18.25 -1.05
N GLN A 362 -5.02 17.83 -1.38
CA GLN A 362 -4.42 18.01 -2.71
C GLN A 362 -4.97 17.04 -3.78
N SER A 363 -5.39 15.83 -3.39
CA SER A 363 -5.86 14.81 -4.32
C SER A 363 -7.23 15.12 -4.93
N GLN A 364 -8.07 15.88 -4.23
CA GLN A 364 -9.38 16.30 -4.74
C GLN A 364 -9.26 17.15 -6.02
N PRO A 365 -8.44 18.22 -6.07
CA PRO A 365 -8.07 18.91 -7.31
C PRO A 365 -7.50 18.00 -8.42
N TRP A 366 -6.74 16.96 -8.07
CA TRP A 366 -6.17 16.04 -9.09
C TRP A 366 -7.25 15.16 -9.72
N ILE A 367 -8.20 14.68 -8.92
CA ILE A 367 -9.39 13.96 -9.41
C ILE A 367 -10.20 14.89 -10.32
N GLU A 368 -10.42 16.14 -9.94
CA GLU A 368 -11.12 17.13 -10.76
C GLU A 368 -10.41 17.41 -12.10
N GLN A 369 -9.07 17.44 -12.12
CA GLN A 369 -8.27 17.57 -13.35
C GLN A 369 -8.36 16.33 -14.26
N ASP A 370 -8.39 15.12 -13.69
CA ASP A 370 -8.60 13.88 -14.46
C ASP A 370 -10.04 13.72 -14.94
N LEU A 371 -11.03 14.28 -14.23
CA LEU A 371 -12.42 14.40 -14.71
C LEU A 371 -12.52 15.40 -15.86
N ALA A 372 -11.87 16.56 -15.76
CA ALA A 372 -11.80 17.55 -16.83
C ALA A 372 -10.81 17.19 -17.97
N CYS A 373 -10.26 15.97 -17.97
CA CYS A 373 -9.36 15.45 -19.01
C CYS A 373 -8.17 16.35 -19.36
N HIS A 374 -7.53 16.96 -18.37
CA HIS A 374 -6.28 17.68 -18.59
C HIS A 374 -5.18 16.75 -19.13
N SER A 375 -4.29 17.30 -19.97
CA SER A 375 -3.13 16.57 -20.51
C SER A 375 -2.22 16.07 -19.38
N ALA A 376 -1.88 16.95 -18.44
CA ALA A 376 -1.23 16.59 -17.19
C ALA A 376 -2.20 15.83 -16.26
N SER A 377 -1.68 14.82 -15.55
CA SER A 377 -2.42 14.06 -14.53
C SER A 377 -1.52 13.84 -13.31
N PRO A 378 -1.62 14.68 -12.27
CA PRO A 378 -0.84 14.49 -11.05
C PRO A 378 -1.13 13.15 -10.36
N MET A 379 -2.32 12.57 -10.56
CA MET A 379 -2.67 11.24 -10.09
C MET A 379 -1.97 10.13 -10.90
N GLN A 380 -1.83 10.23 -12.23
CA GLN A 380 -0.98 9.32 -13.01
C GLN A 380 0.50 9.44 -12.61
N ASP A 381 1.00 10.67 -12.42
CA ASP A 381 2.38 10.90 -11.98
C ASP A 381 2.64 10.31 -10.58
N TYR A 382 1.70 10.50 -9.64
CA TYR A 382 1.77 9.87 -8.32
C TYR A 382 1.70 8.34 -8.40
N ALA A 383 0.79 7.78 -9.20
CA ALA A 383 0.68 6.33 -9.40
C ALA A 383 1.98 5.74 -9.99
N ARG A 384 2.58 6.41 -10.99
CA ARG A 384 3.88 6.02 -11.55
C ARG A 384 4.97 6.02 -10.49
N ASP A 385 5.09 7.09 -9.70
CA ASP A 385 6.10 7.16 -8.64
C ASP A 385 5.87 6.11 -7.55
N LEU A 386 4.63 5.92 -7.12
CA LEU A 386 4.21 4.92 -6.14
C LEU A 386 4.62 3.50 -6.58
N PHE A 387 4.35 3.13 -7.84
CA PHE A 387 4.63 1.79 -8.32
C PHE A 387 6.11 1.59 -8.71
N MET A 388 6.79 2.61 -9.24
CA MET A 388 8.19 2.47 -9.69
C MET A 388 9.22 2.71 -8.58
N GLN A 389 8.92 3.57 -7.60
CA GLN A 389 9.86 4.00 -6.55
C GLN A 389 9.42 3.56 -5.14
N GLY A 390 8.13 3.30 -4.93
CA GLY A 390 7.52 3.02 -3.63
C GLY A 390 6.88 4.25 -3.00
N GLU A 391 5.91 4.03 -2.11
CA GLU A 391 5.11 5.08 -1.46
C GLU A 391 5.99 6.07 -0.69
N ILE A 392 6.95 5.59 0.10
CA ILE A 392 7.83 6.46 0.90
C ILE A 392 8.63 7.43 0.01
N ALA A 393 9.11 6.97 -1.15
CA ALA A 393 9.79 7.83 -2.11
C ALA A 393 8.82 8.83 -2.77
N ALA A 394 7.66 8.35 -3.24
CA ALA A 394 6.63 9.17 -3.86
C ALA A 394 6.09 10.28 -2.93
N LEU A 395 5.94 9.98 -1.63
CA LEU A 395 5.57 10.94 -0.58
C LEU A 395 6.71 11.90 -0.28
N ASN A 396 7.93 11.42 -0.01
CA ASN A 396 9.09 12.26 0.30
C ASN A 396 9.42 13.26 -0.83
N ALA A 397 9.14 12.91 -2.08
CA ALA A 397 9.30 13.80 -3.24
C ALA A 397 8.30 14.99 -3.24
N ARG A 398 7.13 14.83 -2.62
CA ARG A 398 6.01 15.80 -2.56
C ARG A 398 5.92 16.55 -1.24
N MET A 399 6.46 15.99 -0.16
CA MET A 399 6.51 16.62 1.16
C MET A 399 7.40 17.89 1.18
N PRO A 400 7.12 18.84 2.08
CA PRO A 400 8.02 19.94 2.38
C PRO A 400 9.44 19.45 2.67
N ARG A 401 10.45 20.14 2.12
CA ARG A 401 11.88 19.83 2.34
C ARG A 401 12.48 20.55 3.55
N ASP A 402 11.86 21.65 3.97
CA ASP A 402 12.25 22.40 5.17
C ASP A 402 12.07 21.54 6.44
N PRO A 403 13.11 21.40 7.28
CA PRO A 403 13.01 20.70 8.57
C PRO A 403 11.94 21.27 9.50
N ALA A 404 11.72 22.59 9.54
CA ALA A 404 10.73 23.17 10.45
C ALA A 404 9.29 22.81 10.03
N ALA A 405 8.99 22.83 8.72
CA ALA A 405 7.73 22.34 8.17
C ALA A 405 7.50 20.83 8.44
N ARG A 406 8.56 20.00 8.42
CA ARG A 406 8.46 18.58 8.79
C ARG A 406 8.19 18.36 10.26
N ALA A 407 8.90 19.06 11.15
CA ALA A 407 8.63 19.03 12.58
C ALA A 407 7.20 19.52 12.90
N ALA A 408 6.69 20.53 12.17
CA ALA A 408 5.32 20.99 12.30
C ALA A 408 4.28 19.94 11.85
N LEU A 409 4.58 19.12 10.83
CA LEU A 409 3.73 17.99 10.44
C LEU A 409 3.74 16.88 11.50
N ALA A 410 4.90 16.51 12.04
CA ALA A 410 5.00 15.55 13.15
C ALA A 410 4.28 16.05 14.41
N LYS A 411 4.36 17.35 14.72
CA LYS A 411 3.58 17.95 15.80
C LYS A 411 2.08 17.85 15.54
N ARG A 412 1.59 18.22 14.33
CA ARG A 412 0.17 18.08 13.96
C ARG A 412 -0.32 16.62 14.07
N PHE A 413 0.52 15.64 13.77
CA PHE A 413 0.23 14.22 14.02
C PHE A 413 -0.05 13.96 15.51
N ARG A 414 0.90 14.34 16.38
CA ARG A 414 0.82 14.12 17.84
C ARG A 414 -0.37 14.86 18.45
N ASP A 415 -0.56 16.12 18.09
CA ASP A 415 -1.69 16.95 18.52
C ASP A 415 -3.04 16.29 18.15
N LYS A 416 -3.16 15.70 16.94
CA LYS A 416 -4.39 14.99 16.52
C LYS A 416 -4.56 13.61 17.16
N ARG A 417 -3.47 12.87 17.39
CA ARG A 417 -3.49 11.50 17.92
C ARG A 417 -3.38 11.43 19.45
N GLY A 418 -3.13 12.55 20.11
CA GLY A 418 -2.85 12.66 21.55
C GLY A 418 -1.49 12.13 21.98
N ARG A 419 -0.65 11.61 21.05
CA ARG A 419 0.65 10.99 21.32
C ARG A 419 1.47 10.71 20.05
N GLY A 420 2.76 10.48 20.21
CA GLY A 420 3.68 9.96 19.19
C GLY A 420 3.58 8.44 18.94
N LEU A 421 4.25 7.96 17.89
CA LEU A 421 4.28 6.55 17.49
C LEU A 421 5.09 5.66 18.44
N LEU A 422 6.17 6.20 19.02
CA LEU A 422 7.00 5.50 20.03
C LEU A 422 6.49 5.69 21.46
N GLU A 423 5.55 6.60 21.71
CA GLU A 423 5.01 6.83 23.04
C GLU A 423 4.14 5.64 23.47
N ASN A 424 4.29 5.23 24.73
CA ASN A 424 3.49 4.15 25.29
C ASN A 424 2.05 4.64 25.54
N PRO A 425 1.03 3.80 25.29
CA PRO A 425 -0.36 4.20 25.51
C PRO A 425 -0.64 4.61 26.97
N ALA A 426 0.13 4.09 27.92
CA ALA A 426 0.01 4.39 29.36
C ALA A 426 0.61 5.75 29.80
N SER A 427 1.37 6.46 28.96
CA SER A 427 2.00 7.75 29.34
C SER A 427 1.18 8.99 28.96
N GLY A 428 0.02 8.82 28.31
CA GLY A 428 -0.80 9.93 27.81
C GLY A 428 -1.99 10.27 28.70
N GLY A 429 -1.87 11.32 29.52
CA GLY A 429 -3.03 12.18 29.82
C GLY A 429 -3.83 11.92 31.09
N GLY A 430 -3.17 11.65 32.21
CA GLY A 430 -3.72 11.95 33.55
C GLY A 430 -3.50 13.42 33.95
N ALA A 431 -3.94 14.39 33.14
CA ALA A 431 -3.96 15.82 33.47
C ALA A 431 -4.77 16.62 32.41
N GLY A 432 -5.78 17.39 32.83
CA GLY A 432 -6.38 18.43 31.96
C GLY A 432 -7.89 18.44 31.75
N ARG A 433 -8.70 18.12 32.77
CA ARG A 433 -10.04 18.71 32.99
C ARG A 433 -10.28 18.91 34.48
#